data_AF-A0A258B7H0-F1
#
_entry.id   AF-A0A258B7H0-F1
#
_cell.length_a   1.000
_cell.length_b   1.000
_cell.length_c   1.000
_cell.angle_alpha   90.00
_cell.angle_beta   90.00
_cell.angle_gamma   90.00
#
_symmetry.space_group_name_H-M   'P 1'
#
loop_
_entity.id
_entity.type
_entity.pdbx_description
1 polymer ?
#
loop_
_entity_poly.entity_id
_entity_poly.type
_entity_poly.pdbx_seq_one_letter_code
_entity_poly.pdbx_strand_id
1 'polypeptide(L)'
;MNELLVFMCDGAPVRGEIVSISSAWQAVLERRNDPPAVKRILGDFVGAATLLSASLKFDGTLIIQAQSQGPISLLVVECKSDLSMRATVKLSVEPDTIDPDASLGDLLDAQNSGRLVITLDPADRQPGQPPYQGIVALQEHRGTVIKPVTSAAEAIALYMQNSEQLDTRIWLTSNDTHVGGLLLQRLPDSGGHAHLDPQVAAEGWNRIQALGETITDEELLTLPPQTILRRLFLEESAENGVRSFPARPIQFACR
;
A
#
# COMPACT_ATOMS: atom_id res chain seq x y z
N MET A 1 7.55 8.10 -14.38
CA MET A 1 6.79 9.12 -13.62
C MET A 1 6.80 8.76 -12.14
N ASN A 2 6.82 9.71 -11.21
CA ASN A 2 6.84 9.47 -9.76
C ASN A 2 5.81 10.36 -9.06
N GLU A 3 4.55 9.91 -8.98
CA GLU A 3 3.49 10.74 -8.44
C GLU A 3 2.46 9.93 -7.67
N LEU A 4 1.94 10.60 -6.65
CA LEU A 4 0.79 10.18 -5.86
C LEU A 4 -0.36 11.15 -6.13
N LEU A 5 -1.51 10.61 -6.53
CA LEU A 5 -2.75 11.35 -6.69
C LEU A 5 -3.74 10.93 -5.62
N VAL A 6 -4.28 11.90 -4.87
CA VAL A 6 -5.35 11.68 -3.89
C VAL A 6 -6.65 12.22 -4.45
N PHE A 7 -7.76 11.53 -4.23
CA PHE A 7 -9.09 11.96 -4.65
C PHE A 7 -10.16 11.64 -3.61
N MET A 8 -11.30 12.31 -3.74
CA MET A 8 -12.47 12.16 -2.89
C MET A 8 -13.69 11.95 -3.78
N CYS A 9 -14.58 11.06 -3.36
CA CYS A 9 -15.92 10.94 -3.94
C CYS A 9 -16.87 11.77 -3.07
N ASP A 10 -17.58 12.74 -3.64
CA ASP A 10 -18.47 13.60 -2.87
C ASP A 10 -19.79 12.87 -2.53
N GLY A 11 -20.29 12.04 -3.46
CA GLY A 11 -21.49 11.21 -3.31
C GLY A 11 -21.28 9.84 -2.64
N ALA A 12 -20.08 9.53 -2.16
CA ALA A 12 -19.78 8.29 -1.43
C ALA A 12 -18.75 8.58 -0.32
N PRO A 13 -18.78 7.90 0.84
CA PRO A 13 -17.84 8.14 1.92
C PRO A 13 -16.47 7.50 1.61
N VAL A 14 -15.83 7.89 0.52
CA VAL A 14 -14.62 7.23 0.01
C VAL A 14 -13.54 8.25 -0.27
N ARG A 15 -12.36 7.97 0.29
CA ARG A 15 -11.10 8.58 -0.10
C ARG A 15 -10.32 7.56 -0.91
N GLY A 16 -9.82 8.00 -2.05
CA GLY A 16 -9.02 7.17 -2.93
C GLY A 16 -7.63 7.75 -3.18
N GLU A 17 -6.71 6.87 -3.52
CA GLU A 17 -5.34 7.23 -3.86
C GLU A 17 -4.81 6.37 -4.98
N ILE A 18 -4.04 6.96 -5.89
CA ILE A 18 -3.38 6.25 -6.99
C ILE A 18 -1.90 6.63 -6.98
N VAL A 19 -1.03 5.63 -6.99
CA VAL A 19 0.42 5.82 -6.99
C VAL A 19 1.03 5.25 -8.26
N SER A 20 1.99 5.97 -8.84
CA SER A 20 2.84 5.50 -9.93
C SER A 20 4.28 5.93 -9.66
N ILE A 21 5.19 4.97 -9.54
CA ILE A 21 6.60 5.20 -9.19
C ILE A 21 7.48 4.51 -10.22
N SER A 22 8.42 5.25 -10.81
CA SER A 22 9.31 4.72 -11.84
C SER A 22 10.77 4.99 -11.49
N SER A 23 11.28 6.19 -11.77
CA SER A 23 12.69 6.52 -11.52
C SER A 23 13.12 6.36 -10.05
N ALA A 24 12.24 6.64 -9.08
CA ALA A 24 12.55 6.38 -7.67
C ALA A 24 12.64 4.88 -7.36
N TRP A 25 11.80 4.07 -7.98
CA TRP A 25 11.86 2.61 -7.87
C TRP A 25 13.13 2.04 -8.53
N GLN A 26 13.49 2.54 -9.71
CA GLN A 26 14.75 2.17 -10.37
C GLN A 26 15.98 2.54 -9.53
N ALA A 27 15.93 3.66 -8.80
CA ALA A 27 16.99 4.03 -7.87
C ALA A 27 17.07 3.08 -6.66
N VAL A 28 15.93 2.58 -6.16
CA VAL A 28 15.90 1.54 -5.12
C VAL A 28 16.53 0.24 -5.63
N LEU A 29 16.22 -0.15 -6.86
CA LEU A 29 16.76 -1.36 -7.50
C LEU A 29 18.22 -1.23 -7.92
N GLU A 30 18.78 -0.01 -7.97
CA GLU A 30 20.14 0.21 -8.43
C GLU A 30 21.13 -0.61 -7.58
N ARG A 31 21.98 -1.41 -8.25
CA ARG A 31 23.01 -2.27 -7.62
C ARG A 31 22.45 -3.41 -6.77
N ARG A 32 21.16 -3.74 -6.91
CA ARG A 32 20.53 -4.93 -6.33
C ARG A 32 20.38 -5.99 -7.42
N ASN A 33 20.68 -7.24 -7.09
CA ASN A 33 20.43 -8.39 -7.96
C ASN A 33 19.46 -9.35 -7.28
N ASP A 34 18.34 -8.81 -6.79
CA ASP A 34 17.33 -9.60 -6.10
C ASP A 34 16.52 -10.43 -7.10
N PRO A 35 16.08 -11.64 -6.71
CA PRO A 35 15.21 -12.47 -7.53
C PRO A 35 13.87 -11.78 -7.88
N PRO A 36 13.20 -12.19 -8.98
CA PRO A 36 11.93 -11.58 -9.42
C PRO A 36 10.86 -11.49 -8.32
N ALA A 37 10.60 -12.57 -7.59
CA ALA A 37 9.64 -12.59 -6.49
C ALA A 37 9.96 -11.56 -5.39
N VAL A 38 11.24 -11.43 -5.05
CA VAL A 38 11.72 -10.51 -4.01
C VAL A 38 11.55 -9.05 -4.47
N LYS A 39 11.91 -8.74 -5.73
CA LYS A 39 11.71 -7.42 -6.31
C LYS A 39 10.23 -7.03 -6.34
N ARG A 40 9.36 -7.96 -6.73
CA ARG A 40 7.90 -7.75 -6.76
C ARG A 40 7.35 -7.45 -5.36
N ILE A 41 7.66 -8.29 -4.37
CA ILE A 41 7.19 -8.05 -2.99
C ILE A 41 7.74 -6.74 -2.40
N LEU A 42 9.01 -6.40 -2.67
CA LEU A 42 9.59 -5.13 -2.24
C LEU A 42 8.90 -3.94 -2.92
N GLY A 43 8.64 -4.03 -4.23
CA GLY A 43 7.94 -3.02 -5.02
C GLY A 43 6.50 -2.81 -4.54
N ASP A 44 5.78 -3.89 -4.24
CA ASP A 44 4.42 -3.81 -3.72
C ASP A 44 4.40 -3.13 -2.34
N PHE A 45 5.34 -3.44 -1.44
CA PHE A 45 5.45 -2.73 -0.16
C PHE A 45 5.89 -1.27 -0.31
N VAL A 46 6.68 -0.95 -1.32
CA VAL A 46 6.99 0.43 -1.71
C VAL A 46 5.72 1.19 -2.10
N GLY A 47 4.87 0.59 -2.93
CA GLY A 47 3.57 1.15 -3.30
C GLY A 47 2.67 1.32 -2.08
N ALA A 48 2.56 0.28 -1.25
CA ALA A 48 1.80 0.30 -0.01
C ALA A 48 2.25 1.43 0.93
N ALA A 49 3.54 1.50 1.26
CA ALA A 49 4.06 2.52 2.17
C ALA A 49 3.76 3.93 1.67
N THR A 50 3.85 4.15 0.34
CA THR A 50 3.56 5.45 -0.26
C THR A 50 2.09 5.84 -0.14
N LEU A 51 1.17 4.91 -0.43
CA LEU A 51 -0.27 5.11 -0.28
C LEU A 51 -0.63 5.35 1.20
N LEU A 52 -0.10 4.54 2.11
CA LEU A 52 -0.39 4.69 3.53
C LEU A 52 0.16 6.00 4.11
N SER A 53 1.35 6.44 3.69
CA SER A 53 1.94 7.72 4.14
C SER A 53 1.08 8.93 3.78
N ALA A 54 0.31 8.86 2.70
CA ALA A 54 -0.57 9.95 2.29
C ALA A 54 -1.81 10.09 3.17
N SER A 55 -2.17 9.03 3.89
CA SER A 55 -3.28 9.00 4.83
C SER A 55 -2.89 9.54 6.22
N LEU A 56 -1.59 9.76 6.47
CA LEU A 56 -1.10 10.29 7.74
C LEU A 56 -1.45 11.77 7.89
N LYS A 57 -2.04 12.12 9.04
CA LYS A 57 -2.44 13.50 9.39
C LYS A 57 -1.32 14.30 10.08
N PHE A 58 -0.15 13.72 10.27
CA PHE A 58 0.98 14.32 10.99
C PHE A 58 2.26 14.23 10.17
N ASP A 59 3.23 15.09 10.49
CA ASP A 59 4.56 15.06 9.90
C ASP A 59 5.40 13.95 10.55
N GLY A 60 5.89 12.99 9.74
CA GLY A 60 6.57 11.82 10.27
C GLY A 60 7.00 10.83 9.19
N THR A 61 7.40 9.64 9.64
CA THR A 61 7.84 8.54 8.79
C THR A 61 6.97 7.31 9.02
N LEU A 62 6.47 6.73 7.93
CA LEU A 62 5.88 5.40 7.93
C LEU A 62 6.98 4.38 7.61
N ILE A 63 7.05 3.32 8.41
CA ILE A 63 8.03 2.24 8.23
C ILE A 63 7.28 0.92 8.16
N ILE A 64 7.41 0.20 7.05
CA ILE A 64 7.01 -1.19 6.94
C ILE A 64 8.25 -2.04 7.12
N GLN A 65 8.27 -2.89 8.16
CA GLN A 65 9.39 -3.74 8.47
C GLN A 65 8.95 -5.19 8.60
N ALA A 66 9.62 -6.10 7.89
CA ALA A 66 9.48 -7.54 8.08
C ALA A 66 10.78 -8.15 8.60
N GLN A 67 10.68 -9.09 9.54
CA GLN A 67 11.78 -9.95 9.99
C GLN A 67 11.32 -11.39 10.01
N SER A 68 12.15 -12.32 9.53
CA SER A 68 11.80 -13.74 9.52
C SER A 68 13.01 -14.67 9.52
N GLN A 69 12.76 -15.98 9.67
CA GLN A 69 13.73 -17.05 9.40
C GLN A 69 13.54 -17.68 8.01
N GLY A 70 12.68 -17.10 7.16
CA GLY A 70 12.51 -17.48 5.76
C GLY A 70 13.56 -16.88 4.82
N PRO A 71 13.41 -17.07 3.49
CA PRO A 71 14.33 -16.55 2.48
C PRO A 71 14.62 -15.05 2.60
N ILE A 72 13.62 -14.24 3.01
CA ILE A 72 13.81 -12.85 3.37
C ILE A 72 13.99 -12.73 4.90
N SER A 73 15.20 -12.46 5.34
CA SER A 73 15.51 -12.25 6.76
C SER A 73 15.08 -10.88 7.29
N LEU A 74 15.15 -9.85 6.44
CA LEU A 74 14.79 -8.47 6.76
C LEU A 74 14.26 -7.78 5.51
N LEU A 75 13.12 -7.10 5.61
CA LEU A 75 12.61 -6.16 4.62
C LEU A 75 12.28 -4.87 5.35
N VAL A 76 12.70 -3.72 4.81
CA VAL A 76 12.37 -2.41 5.36
C VAL A 76 11.98 -1.49 4.21
N VAL A 77 10.84 -0.84 4.33
CA VAL A 77 10.41 0.28 3.49
C VAL A 77 10.13 1.46 4.39
N GLU A 78 10.74 2.60 4.10
CA GLU A 78 10.49 3.86 4.80
C GLU A 78 9.94 4.88 3.80
N CYS A 79 8.86 5.56 4.18
CA CYS A 79 8.27 6.65 3.40
C CYS A 79 7.89 7.79 4.34
N LYS A 80 8.43 8.97 4.09
CA LYS A 80 8.14 10.17 4.88
C LYS A 80 6.90 10.90 4.39
N SER A 81 6.41 11.82 5.21
CA SER A 81 5.33 12.76 4.89
C SER A 81 5.58 13.56 3.60
N ASP A 82 6.84 13.86 3.26
CA ASP A 82 7.25 14.54 2.02
C ASP A 82 7.37 13.59 0.81
N LEU A 83 6.99 12.32 0.97
CA LEU A 83 7.12 11.24 -0.01
C LEU A 83 8.57 10.97 -0.47
N SER A 84 9.55 11.35 0.35
CA SER A 84 10.88 10.78 0.26
C SER A 84 10.86 9.34 0.79
N MET A 85 11.42 8.42 0.02
CA MET A 85 11.30 7.01 0.30
C MET A 85 12.59 6.23 0.04
N ARG A 86 12.73 5.12 0.76
CA ARG A 86 13.80 4.14 0.57
C ARG A 86 13.30 2.75 0.95
N ALA A 87 13.92 1.73 0.36
CA ALA A 87 13.61 0.36 0.69
C ALA A 87 14.87 -0.51 0.61
N THR A 88 14.91 -1.56 1.42
CA THR A 88 15.96 -2.57 1.37
C THR A 88 15.40 -3.93 1.78
N VAL A 89 16.03 -4.97 1.25
CA VAL A 89 15.77 -6.35 1.64
C VAL A 89 17.09 -7.10 1.81
N LYS A 90 17.14 -8.00 2.78
CA LYS A 90 18.27 -8.87 3.09
C LYS A 90 17.82 -10.33 3.00
N LEU A 91 18.48 -11.09 2.14
CA LEU A 91 18.25 -12.51 1.97
C LEU A 91 19.07 -13.33 2.97
N SER A 92 18.52 -14.47 3.38
CA SER A 92 19.19 -15.48 4.22
C SER A 92 19.70 -16.69 3.42
N VAL A 93 19.31 -16.78 2.15
CA VAL A 93 19.63 -17.86 1.22
C VAL A 93 20.21 -17.29 -0.07
N GLU A 94 20.82 -18.15 -0.89
CA GLU A 94 21.31 -17.76 -2.21
C GLU A 94 20.14 -17.33 -3.11
N PRO A 95 20.24 -16.19 -3.83
CA PRO A 95 19.18 -15.66 -4.70
C PRO A 95 18.58 -16.70 -5.65
N ASP A 96 19.42 -17.54 -6.26
CA ASP A 96 19.02 -18.51 -7.29
C ASP A 96 18.18 -19.68 -6.75
N THR A 97 18.07 -19.81 -5.42
CA THR A 97 17.24 -20.85 -4.79
C THR A 97 15.79 -20.42 -4.55
N ILE A 98 15.49 -19.13 -4.74
CA ILE A 98 14.15 -18.57 -4.53
C ILE A 98 13.34 -18.78 -5.80
N ASP A 99 12.16 -19.40 -5.66
CA ASP A 99 11.21 -19.54 -6.76
C ASP A 99 10.82 -18.15 -7.30
N PRO A 100 10.91 -17.89 -8.62
CA PRO A 100 10.54 -16.61 -9.22
C PRO A 100 9.08 -16.21 -8.96
N ASP A 101 8.19 -17.17 -8.67
CA ASP A 101 6.77 -16.97 -8.39
C ASP A 101 6.42 -17.07 -6.90
N ALA A 102 7.42 -17.15 -6.01
CA ALA A 102 7.23 -17.23 -4.57
C ALA A 102 6.28 -16.15 -4.04
N SER A 103 5.35 -16.55 -3.17
CA SER A 103 4.41 -15.65 -2.51
C SER A 103 5.04 -14.93 -1.30
N LEU A 104 4.33 -13.94 -0.74
CA LEU A 104 4.75 -13.29 0.50
C LEU A 104 4.98 -14.32 1.64
N GLY A 105 4.07 -15.28 1.78
CA GLY A 105 4.14 -16.34 2.78
C GLY A 105 5.37 -17.24 2.60
N ASP A 106 5.71 -17.61 1.35
CA ASP A 106 6.89 -18.43 1.06
C ASP A 106 8.19 -17.70 1.46
N LEU A 107 8.24 -16.38 1.26
CA LEU A 107 9.43 -15.57 1.49
C LEU A 107 9.63 -15.14 2.96
N LEU A 108 8.54 -14.85 3.68
CA LEU A 108 8.58 -14.27 5.03
C LEU A 108 7.99 -15.17 6.12
N ASP A 109 7.06 -16.07 5.80
CA ASP A 109 6.35 -16.85 6.83
C ASP A 109 6.72 -18.33 6.80
N ALA A 110 7.87 -18.66 6.21
CA ALA A 110 8.45 -19.99 6.35
C ALA A 110 8.53 -20.35 7.85
N GLN A 111 7.88 -21.47 8.21
CA GLN A 111 7.80 -21.99 9.58
C GLN A 111 7.09 -21.06 10.59
N ASN A 112 6.17 -20.18 10.14
CA ASN A 112 5.42 -19.24 10.99
C ASN A 112 6.33 -18.25 11.76
N SER A 113 7.51 -17.99 11.20
CA SER A 113 8.55 -17.16 11.84
C SER A 113 8.42 -15.68 11.49
N GLY A 114 7.58 -15.33 10.53
CA GLY A 114 7.46 -13.99 10.01
C GLY A 114 6.89 -13.01 11.03
N ARG A 115 7.47 -11.81 11.08
CA ARG A 115 6.96 -10.67 11.83
C ARG A 115 6.97 -9.47 10.92
N LEU A 116 5.78 -9.02 10.52
CA LEU A 116 5.58 -7.81 9.74
C LEU A 116 4.98 -6.74 10.66
N VAL A 117 5.56 -5.55 10.66
CA VAL A 117 5.22 -4.44 11.55
C VAL A 117 5.13 -3.16 10.74
N ILE A 118 4.09 -2.37 10.98
CA ILE A 118 3.98 -1.00 10.49
C ILE A 118 4.24 -0.07 11.66
N THR A 119 5.18 0.85 11.49
CA THR A 119 5.56 1.85 12.48
C THR A 119 5.24 3.23 11.96
N LEU A 120 4.61 4.03 12.79
CA LEU A 120 4.34 5.43 12.58
C LEU A 120 5.23 6.23 13.55
N ASP A 121 6.23 6.92 13.00
CA ASP A 121 7.21 7.69 13.76
C ASP A 121 7.04 9.20 13.49
N PRO A 122 6.33 9.95 14.36
CA PRO A 122 6.16 11.39 14.22
C PRO A 122 7.48 12.15 14.35
N ALA A 123 7.66 13.21 13.56
CA ALA A 123 8.87 14.03 13.58
C ALA A 123 9.05 14.82 14.89
N ASP A 124 7.95 15.12 15.57
CA ASP A 124 7.88 15.83 16.85
C ASP A 124 7.85 14.90 18.07
N ARG A 125 8.11 13.60 17.87
CA ARG A 125 8.13 12.61 18.95
C ARG A 125 9.16 12.98 20.02
N GLN A 126 8.70 13.01 21.28
CA GLN A 126 9.57 13.37 22.39
C GLN A 126 10.61 12.27 22.69
N PRO A 127 11.81 12.62 23.18
CA PRO A 127 12.77 11.62 23.63
C PRO A 127 12.16 10.66 24.65
N GLY A 128 12.22 9.36 24.37
CA GLY A 128 11.66 8.31 25.22
C GLY A 128 10.19 7.96 24.96
N GLN A 129 9.47 8.73 24.15
CA GLN A 129 8.15 8.34 23.66
C GLN A 129 8.30 7.24 22.60
N PRO A 130 7.66 6.07 22.72
CA PRO A 130 7.71 5.04 21.69
C PRO A 130 6.91 5.47 20.45
N PRO A 131 7.33 5.10 19.23
CA PRO A 131 6.49 5.29 18.05
C PRO A 131 5.26 4.39 18.12
N TYR A 132 4.20 4.74 17.39
CA TYR A 132 3.06 3.84 17.26
C TYR A 132 3.45 2.67 16.34
N GLN A 133 3.17 1.45 16.79
CA GLN A 133 3.48 0.23 16.04
C GLN A 133 2.27 -0.70 16.03
N GLY A 134 1.94 -1.18 14.84
CA GLY A 134 0.92 -2.20 14.66
C GLY A 134 1.51 -3.43 13.96
N ILE A 135 1.11 -4.62 14.43
CA ILE A 135 1.58 -5.89 13.89
C ILE A 135 0.65 -6.30 12.75
N VAL A 136 1.25 -6.69 11.62
CA VAL A 136 0.53 -7.22 10.47
C VAL A 136 0.53 -8.74 10.55
N ALA A 137 -0.65 -9.33 10.51
CA ALA A 137 -0.79 -10.78 10.43
C ALA A 137 -0.32 -11.28 9.06
N LEU A 138 0.55 -12.29 9.05
CA LEU A 138 0.97 -13.02 7.84
C LEU A 138 0.12 -14.27 7.59
N GLN A 139 -0.92 -14.47 8.41
CA GLN A 139 -1.85 -15.60 8.33
C GLN A 139 -3.28 -15.13 8.57
N GLU A 140 -4.20 -15.52 7.69
CA GLU A 140 -5.62 -15.34 7.88
C GLU A 140 -6.19 -16.58 8.61
N HIS A 141 -6.93 -16.34 9.69
CA HIS A 141 -7.60 -17.39 10.45
C HIS A 141 -9.10 -17.37 10.13
N ARG A 142 -9.60 -18.42 9.48
CA ARG A 142 -11.04 -18.60 9.23
C ARG A 142 -11.53 -19.89 9.88
N GLY A 143 -12.01 -19.76 11.12
CA GLY A 143 -12.35 -20.91 11.94
C GLY A 143 -11.10 -21.74 12.26
N THR A 144 -11.09 -23.01 11.86
CA THR A 144 -9.93 -23.91 12.01
C THR A 144 -8.95 -23.86 10.84
N VAL A 145 -9.30 -23.13 9.76
CA VAL A 145 -8.46 -23.02 8.57
C VAL A 145 -7.50 -21.84 8.75
N ILE A 146 -6.21 -22.12 8.64
CA ILE A 146 -5.14 -21.11 8.60
C ILE A 146 -4.69 -21.02 7.14
N LYS A 147 -4.80 -19.84 6.55
CA LYS A 147 -4.34 -19.55 5.19
C LYS A 147 -3.17 -18.56 5.27
N PRO A 148 -2.00 -18.86 4.67
CA PRO A 148 -0.92 -17.90 4.61
C PRO A 148 -1.31 -16.72 3.74
N VAL A 149 -0.87 -15.53 4.14
CA VAL A 149 -1.02 -14.31 3.34
C VAL A 149 -0.03 -14.37 2.18
N THR A 150 -0.54 -14.13 0.97
CA THR A 150 0.18 -14.40 -0.28
C THR A 150 0.74 -13.15 -0.95
N SER A 151 0.23 -11.97 -0.59
CA SER A 151 0.63 -10.69 -1.20
C SER A 151 0.73 -9.55 -0.19
N ALA A 152 1.47 -8.50 -0.53
CA ALA A 152 1.52 -7.28 0.28
C ALA A 152 0.13 -6.62 0.38
N ALA A 153 -0.67 -6.63 -0.69
CA ALA A 153 -2.02 -6.07 -0.68
C ALA A 153 -2.92 -6.75 0.35
N GLU A 154 -2.91 -8.09 0.40
CA GLU A 154 -3.64 -8.88 1.40
C GLU A 154 -3.16 -8.59 2.83
N ALA A 155 -1.84 -8.49 3.04
CA ALA A 155 -1.26 -8.14 4.34
C ALA A 155 -1.72 -6.76 4.83
N ILE A 156 -1.65 -5.76 3.96
CA ILE A 156 -2.05 -4.37 4.29
C ILE A 156 -3.56 -4.26 4.50
N ALA A 157 -4.38 -4.94 3.70
CA ALA A 157 -5.82 -4.97 3.91
C ALA A 157 -6.19 -5.57 5.28
N LEU A 158 -5.57 -6.70 5.65
CA LEU A 158 -5.75 -7.32 6.96
C LEU A 158 -5.30 -6.40 8.11
N TYR A 159 -4.19 -5.69 7.93
CA TYR A 159 -3.74 -4.69 8.91
C TYR A 159 -4.77 -3.58 9.10
N MET A 160 -5.23 -2.96 8.01
CA MET A 160 -6.20 -1.87 8.05
C MET A 160 -7.51 -2.30 8.70
N GLN A 161 -7.98 -3.51 8.40
CA GLN A 161 -9.19 -4.06 9.00
C GLN A 161 -9.03 -4.33 10.50
N ASN A 162 -7.94 -4.99 10.90
CA ASN A 162 -7.81 -5.51 12.27
C ASN A 162 -7.18 -4.52 13.26
N SER A 163 -6.25 -3.69 12.80
CA SER A 163 -5.51 -2.74 13.66
C SER A 163 -6.09 -1.34 13.60
N GLU A 164 -6.45 -0.86 12.40
CA GLU A 164 -6.97 0.50 12.21
C GLU A 164 -8.51 0.55 12.21
N GLN A 165 -9.19 -0.59 12.04
CA GLN A 165 -10.65 -0.68 11.90
C GLN A 165 -11.20 0.16 10.75
N LEU A 166 -10.46 0.20 9.63
CA LEU A 166 -10.81 0.95 8.43
C LEU A 166 -11.09 -0.01 7.26
N ASP A 167 -12.30 0.06 6.70
CA ASP A 167 -12.64 -0.64 5.46
C ASP A 167 -11.75 -0.11 4.33
N THR A 168 -10.79 -0.93 3.90
CA THR A 168 -9.77 -0.55 2.94
C THR A 168 -9.62 -1.64 1.88
N ARG A 169 -9.64 -1.23 0.61
CA ARG A 169 -9.27 -2.05 -0.54
C ARG A 169 -7.99 -1.48 -1.13
N ILE A 170 -7.07 -2.36 -1.48
CA ILE A 170 -5.77 -1.98 -2.01
C ILE A 170 -5.37 -2.95 -3.13
N TRP A 171 -4.92 -2.39 -4.24
CA TRP A 171 -4.34 -3.09 -5.37
C TRP A 171 -2.92 -2.61 -5.56
N LEU A 172 -1.99 -3.54 -5.70
CA LEU A 172 -0.56 -3.27 -5.83
C LEU A 172 0.00 -4.15 -6.92
N THR A 173 0.86 -3.57 -7.73
CA THR A 173 1.62 -4.32 -8.73
C THR A 173 2.96 -3.63 -8.97
N SER A 174 3.96 -4.42 -9.33
CA SER A 174 5.29 -3.91 -9.58
C SER A 174 6.05 -4.79 -10.57
N ASN A 175 6.96 -4.17 -11.31
CA ASN A 175 7.89 -4.83 -12.22
C ASN A 175 9.27 -4.16 -12.15
N ASP A 176 10.18 -4.49 -13.06
CA ASP A 176 11.56 -3.97 -13.07
C ASP A 176 11.68 -2.44 -13.28
N THR A 177 10.59 -1.77 -13.67
CA THR A 177 10.60 -0.37 -14.10
C THR A 177 9.58 0.50 -13.39
N HIS A 178 8.50 -0.09 -12.88
CA HIS A 178 7.36 0.62 -12.32
C HIS A 178 6.80 -0.09 -11.08
N VAL A 179 6.29 0.71 -10.15
CA VAL A 179 5.37 0.32 -9.08
C VAL A 179 4.09 1.10 -9.28
N GLY A 180 2.96 0.40 -9.27
CA GLY A 180 1.63 0.97 -9.37
C GLY A 180 0.74 0.52 -8.22
N GLY A 181 -0.21 1.36 -7.84
CA GLY A 181 -1.20 0.96 -6.86
C GLY A 181 -2.42 1.88 -6.80
N LEU A 182 -3.52 1.30 -6.32
CA LEU A 182 -4.78 1.97 -6.02
C LEU A 182 -5.16 1.62 -4.58
N LEU A 183 -5.52 2.61 -3.79
CA LEU A 183 -6.11 2.43 -2.47
C LEU A 183 -7.47 3.12 -2.43
N LEU A 184 -8.48 2.41 -1.96
CA LEU A 184 -9.80 2.94 -1.66
C LEU A 184 -10.08 2.69 -0.19
N GLN A 185 -10.42 3.74 0.54
CA GLN A 185 -10.68 3.67 1.97
C GLN A 185 -11.99 4.36 2.30
N ARG A 186 -12.83 3.67 3.06
CA ARG A 186 -14.06 4.23 3.58
C ARG A 186 -13.74 5.26 4.66
N LEU A 187 -14.33 6.43 4.53
CA LEU A 187 -14.25 7.49 5.52
C LEU A 187 -15.24 7.22 6.66
N PRO A 188 -14.89 7.58 7.92
CA PRO A 188 -15.81 7.47 9.03
C PRO A 188 -17.09 8.27 8.79
N ASP A 189 -18.20 7.80 9.35
CA ASP A 189 -19.51 8.49 9.28
C ASP A 189 -19.51 9.85 10.03
N SER A 190 -18.44 10.15 10.77
CA SER A 190 -18.21 11.46 11.41
C SER A 190 -17.30 12.34 10.55
N GLY A 191 -17.82 13.48 10.08
CA GLY A 191 -17.08 14.43 9.23
C GLY A 191 -17.90 14.98 8.05
N GLY A 192 -17.24 15.47 7.00
CA GLY A 192 -17.87 16.15 5.86
C GLY A 192 -18.90 15.33 5.04
N HIS A 193 -19.01 14.02 5.28
CA HIS A 193 -20.02 13.13 4.68
C HIS A 193 -21.12 12.69 5.67
N ALA A 194 -21.16 13.24 6.89
CA ALA A 194 -22.20 12.97 7.89
C ALA A 194 -23.62 13.39 7.43
N HIS A 195 -23.73 14.06 6.29
CA HIS A 195 -24.98 14.43 5.65
C HIS A 195 -25.57 13.35 4.74
N LEU A 196 -24.81 12.32 4.38
CA LEU A 196 -25.32 11.22 3.57
C LEU A 196 -26.19 10.28 4.41
N ASP A 197 -27.28 9.82 3.80
CA ASP A 197 -28.07 8.75 4.39
C ASP A 197 -27.21 7.46 4.51
N PRO A 198 -27.27 6.70 5.61
CA PRO A 198 -26.45 5.51 5.81
C PRO A 198 -26.55 4.46 4.71
N GLN A 199 -27.74 4.29 4.11
CA GLN A 199 -27.92 3.34 3.01
C GLN A 199 -27.22 3.83 1.75
N VAL A 200 -27.38 5.12 1.42
CA VAL A 200 -26.68 5.75 0.27
C VAL A 200 -25.16 5.67 0.46
N ALA A 201 -24.68 5.90 1.68
CA ALA A 201 -23.26 5.81 2.01
C ALA A 201 -22.71 4.38 1.80
N ALA A 202 -23.45 3.36 2.24
CA ALA A 202 -23.09 1.96 2.04
C ALA A 202 -23.12 1.54 0.56
N GLU A 203 -24.16 1.94 -0.18
CA GLU A 203 -24.27 1.69 -1.63
C GLU A 203 -23.15 2.38 -2.40
N GLY A 204 -22.82 3.63 -2.04
CA GLY A 204 -21.69 4.37 -2.60
C GLY A 204 -20.36 3.64 -2.37
N TRP A 205 -20.09 3.17 -1.15
CA TRP A 205 -18.90 2.37 -0.86
C TRP A 205 -18.83 1.11 -1.73
N ASN A 206 -19.92 0.36 -1.85
CA ASN A 206 -19.97 -0.84 -2.69
C ASN A 206 -19.74 -0.53 -4.17
N ARG A 207 -20.35 0.55 -4.69
CA ARG A 207 -20.20 0.98 -6.08
C ARG A 207 -18.75 1.37 -6.41
N ILE A 208 -18.13 2.18 -5.55
CA ILE A 208 -16.74 2.62 -5.76
C ILE A 208 -15.77 1.44 -5.71
N GLN A 209 -16.00 0.45 -4.83
CA GLN A 209 -15.23 -0.78 -4.81
C GLN A 209 -15.39 -1.58 -6.09
N ALA A 210 -16.62 -1.77 -6.57
CA ALA A 210 -16.89 -2.53 -7.80
C ALA A 210 -16.20 -1.90 -9.02
N LEU A 211 -16.15 -0.57 -9.10
CA LEU A 211 -15.36 0.14 -10.12
C LEU A 211 -13.86 -0.12 -9.95
N GLY A 212 -13.35 0.00 -8.72
CA GLY A 212 -11.95 -0.29 -8.38
C GLY A 212 -11.53 -1.72 -8.73
N GLU A 213 -12.42 -2.71 -8.58
CA GLU A 213 -12.15 -4.12 -8.92
C GLU A 213 -11.88 -4.36 -10.41
N THR A 214 -12.23 -3.41 -11.28
CA THR A 214 -11.95 -3.50 -12.72
C THR A 214 -10.54 -3.06 -13.11
N ILE A 215 -9.77 -2.51 -12.17
CA ILE A 215 -8.38 -2.10 -12.43
C ILE A 215 -7.51 -3.31 -12.77
N THR A 216 -6.66 -3.15 -13.77
CA THR A 216 -5.69 -4.18 -14.17
C THR A 216 -4.26 -3.79 -13.81
N ASP A 217 -3.39 -4.79 -13.66
CA ASP A 217 -1.96 -4.58 -13.42
C ASP A 217 -1.30 -3.77 -14.54
N GLU A 218 -1.67 -4.06 -15.80
CA GLU A 218 -1.14 -3.32 -16.96
C GLU A 218 -1.47 -1.83 -16.85
N GLU A 219 -2.70 -1.48 -16.46
CA GLU A 219 -3.10 -0.09 -16.30
C GLU A 219 -2.35 0.60 -15.16
N LEU A 220 -2.18 -0.07 -14.01
CA LEU A 220 -1.41 0.45 -12.87
C LEU A 220 0.07 0.67 -13.22
N LEU A 221 0.64 -0.15 -14.10
CA LEU A 221 2.06 -0.05 -14.49
C LEU A 221 2.31 0.94 -15.63
N THR A 222 1.32 1.20 -16.48
CA THR A 222 1.55 1.95 -17.74
C THR A 222 0.83 3.30 -17.82
N LEU A 223 -0.26 3.49 -17.07
CA LEU A 223 -1.07 4.71 -17.18
C LEU A 223 -0.73 5.73 -16.09
N PRO A 224 -0.76 7.03 -16.42
CA PRO A 224 -0.67 8.07 -15.40
C PRO A 224 -1.85 8.03 -14.40
N PRO A 225 -1.63 8.38 -13.12
CA PRO A 225 -2.68 8.35 -12.10
C PRO A 225 -3.97 9.10 -12.47
N GLN A 226 -3.86 10.28 -13.10
CA GLN A 226 -5.02 11.06 -13.57
C GLN A 226 -5.82 10.33 -14.67
N THR A 227 -5.15 9.58 -15.54
CA THR A 227 -5.81 8.80 -16.58
C THR A 227 -6.58 7.63 -15.96
N ILE A 228 -6.00 6.96 -14.97
CA ILE A 228 -6.66 5.88 -14.23
C ILE A 228 -7.92 6.41 -13.53
N LEU A 229 -7.80 7.51 -12.78
CA LEU A 229 -8.93 8.14 -12.10
C LEU A 229 -10.08 8.43 -13.07
N ARG A 230 -9.78 9.06 -14.22
CA ARG A 230 -10.79 9.39 -15.22
C ARG A 230 -11.40 8.13 -15.84
N ARG A 231 -10.64 7.08 -16.10
CA ARG A 231 -11.16 5.86 -16.75
C ARG A 231 -12.06 5.06 -15.81
N LEU A 232 -11.65 4.86 -14.56
CA LEU A 232 -12.43 4.08 -13.60
C LEU A 232 -13.68 4.83 -13.10
N PHE A 233 -13.59 6.15 -12.95
CA PHE A 233 -14.61 6.94 -12.25
C PHE A 233 -15.23 8.03 -13.14
N LEU A 234 -15.28 7.86 -14.46
CA LEU A 234 -15.84 8.86 -15.38
C LEU A 234 -17.30 9.20 -15.05
N GLU A 235 -18.14 8.16 -15.01
CA GLU A 235 -19.58 8.29 -14.74
C GLU A 235 -19.80 8.77 -13.30
N GLU A 236 -19.09 8.19 -12.34
CA GLU A 236 -19.15 8.62 -10.94
C GLU A 236 -18.77 10.10 -10.78
N SER A 237 -17.76 10.57 -11.51
CA SER A 237 -17.35 11.98 -11.51
C SER A 237 -18.42 12.90 -12.07
N ALA A 238 -19.17 12.46 -13.08
CA ALA A 238 -20.21 13.25 -13.73
C ALA A 238 -21.51 13.29 -12.91
N GLU A 239 -21.87 12.17 -12.27
CA GLU A 239 -23.15 12.02 -11.56
C GLU A 239 -23.06 12.32 -10.07
N ASN A 240 -21.99 11.90 -9.41
CA ASN A 240 -21.86 11.88 -7.95
C ASN A 240 -20.69 12.73 -7.43
N GLY A 241 -19.86 13.27 -8.32
CA GLY A 241 -18.73 14.13 -8.00
C GLY A 241 -17.50 13.35 -7.52
N VAL A 242 -16.43 13.42 -8.32
CA VAL A 242 -15.11 12.89 -7.95
C VAL A 242 -14.09 13.99 -8.20
N ARG A 243 -13.36 14.36 -7.15
CA ARG A 243 -12.38 15.44 -7.23
C ARG A 243 -11.02 14.98 -6.74
N SER A 244 -9.99 15.25 -7.54
CA SER A 244 -8.61 15.01 -7.15
C SER A 244 -7.96 16.26 -6.58
N PHE A 245 -6.95 16.05 -5.74
CA PHE A 245 -6.05 17.08 -5.27
C PHE A 245 -4.81 17.16 -6.17
N PRO A 246 -4.00 18.23 -6.08
CA PRO A 246 -2.73 18.29 -6.79
C PRO A 246 -1.87 17.05 -6.52
N ALA A 247 -1.34 16.47 -7.59
CA ALA A 247 -0.44 15.33 -7.48
C ALA A 247 0.81 15.72 -6.68
N ARG A 248 1.29 14.79 -5.85
CA ARG A 248 2.47 14.98 -5.01
C ARG A 248 3.64 14.20 -5.61
N PRO A 249 4.81 14.83 -5.78
CA PRO A 249 5.98 14.15 -6.34
C PRO A 249 6.55 13.15 -5.32
N ILE A 250 7.04 12.02 -5.81
CA ILE A 250 7.71 10.99 -5.02
C ILE A 250 9.19 10.95 -5.39
N GLN A 251 10.06 10.80 -4.39
CA GLN A 251 11.51 10.79 -4.62
C GLN A 251 12.22 9.72 -3.79
N PHE A 252 13.25 9.12 -4.36
CA PHE A 252 14.15 8.25 -3.63
C PHE A 252 15.13 9.10 -2.78
N ALA A 253 15.40 8.69 -1.54
CA ALA A 253 16.37 9.37 -0.68
C ALA A 253 17.09 8.40 0.29
N CYS A 254 18.42 8.35 0.20
CA CYS A 254 19.30 7.74 1.20
C CYS A 254 20.14 8.84 1.89
N ARG A 255 20.23 8.79 3.22
CA ARG A 255 21.16 9.61 4.01
C ARG A 255 22.33 8.77 4.47
#